data_AF-A0A973K043-F1
#
_entry.id   AF-A0A973K043-F1
#
_cell.length_a   1.000
_cell.length_b   1.000
_cell.length_c   1.000
_cell.angle_alpha   90.00
_cell.angle_beta   90.00
_cell.angle_gamma   90.00
#
_symmetry.space_group_name_H-M   'P 1'
#
loop_
_entity.id
_entity.type
_entity.pdbx_description
1 polymer ?
#
loop_
_entity_poly.entity_id
_entity_poly.type
_entity_poly.pdbx_seq_one_letter_code
_entity_poly.pdbx_strand_id
1 'polypeptide(L)' 'DNPSPTSDEVRHALEGNLCRCTGYQNIVRAVLAASGQEVGT' A
#
# COMPACT_ATOMS: atom_id res chain seq x y z
N ASP A 1 -12.58 1.46 4.16
CA ASP A 1 -13.12 1.96 5.45
C ASP A 1 -12.07 2.39 6.48
N ASN A 2 -10.75 2.27 6.23
CA ASN A 2 -9.72 2.81 7.11
C ASN A 2 -8.98 3.98 6.42
N PRO A 3 -9.13 5.25 6.87
CA PRO A 3 -8.49 6.41 6.25
C PRO A 3 -6.99 6.53 6.55
N SER A 4 -6.46 5.77 7.51
CA SER A 4 -5.02 5.73 7.83
C SER A 4 -4.58 4.28 8.03
N PRO A 5 -4.48 3.50 6.93
CA PRO A 5 -4.13 2.10 7.02
C PRO A 5 -2.66 1.89 7.35
N THR A 6 -2.35 0.74 7.93
CA THR A 6 -0.99 0.22 8.06
C THR A 6 -0.54 -0.44 6.75
N SER A 7 0.78 -0.61 6.57
CA SER A 7 1.33 -1.30 5.40
C SER A 7 0.82 -2.74 5.26
N ASP A 8 0.60 -3.44 6.38
CA ASP A 8 0.06 -4.80 6.41
C ASP A 8 -1.42 -4.84 6.00
N GLU A 9 -2.24 -3.90 6.46
CA GLU A 9 -3.63 -3.78 6.00
C GLU A 9 -3.70 -3.51 4.49
N VAL A 10 -2.82 -2.66 3.95
CA VAL A 10 -2.75 -2.41 2.50
C VAL A 10 -2.34 -3.68 1.76
N ARG A 11 -1.35 -4.44 2.26
CA ARG A 11 -0.94 -5.71 1.64
C ARG A 11 -2.07 -6.74 1.64
N HIS A 12 -2.78 -6.86 2.76
CA HIS A 12 -3.92 -7.75 2.87
C HIS A 12 -5.04 -7.34 1.89
N ALA A 13 -5.33 -6.05 1.78
CA ALA A 13 -6.31 -5.53 0.82
C ALA A 13 -5.90 -5.74 -0.65
N LEU A 14 -4.60 -5.89 -0.93
CA LEU A 14 -4.07 -6.19 -2.25
C LEU A 14 -4.06 -7.69 -2.57
N GLU A 15 -4.39 -8.58 -1.63
CA GLU A 15 -4.52 -10.02 -1.90
C GLU A 15 -5.51 -10.25 -3.06
N GLY A 16 -5.08 -11.03 -4.06
CA GLY A 16 -5.84 -11.26 -5.29
C GLY A 16 -5.53 -10.29 -6.44
N ASN A 17 -4.78 -9.21 -6.21
CA ASN A 17 -4.33 -8.31 -7.27
C ASN A 17 -2.90 -8.66 -7.68
N LEU A 18 -2.72 -9.47 -8.73
CA LEU A 18 -1.39 -9.91 -9.16
C LEU A 18 -0.57 -8.79 -9.81
N CYS A 19 0.61 -8.53 -9.24
CA CYS A 19 1.62 -7.66 -9.84
C CYS A 19 2.89 -8.45 -10.19
N ARG A 20 3.39 -8.31 -11.42
CA ARG A 20 4.57 -9.05 -11.91
C ARG A 20 5.90 -8.29 -11.79
N CYS A 21 5.85 -6.96 -11.66
CA CYS A 21 7.04 -6.12 -11.84
C CYS A 21 7.60 -5.57 -10.53
N THR A 22 6.74 -5.01 -9.66
CA THR A 22 7.17 -4.13 -8.56
C THR A 22 7.31 -4.85 -7.21
N GLY A 23 6.82 -6.08 -7.09
CA GLY A 23 6.76 -6.79 -5.81
C GLY A 23 5.94 -6.06 -4.74
N TYR A 24 4.96 -5.25 -5.16
CA TYR A 24 4.02 -4.49 -4.33
C TYR A 24 4.58 -3.33 -3.50
N GLN A 25 5.90 -3.21 -3.32
CA GLN A 25 6.49 -2.19 -2.44
C GLN A 25 6.06 -0.77 -2.82
N ASN A 26 6.17 -0.41 -4.10
CA ASN A 26 5.80 0.93 -4.56
C ASN A 26 4.28 1.17 -4.56
N ILE A 27 3.47 0.12 -4.69
CA ILE A 27 2.00 0.22 -4.62
C ILE A 27 1.60 0.51 -3.17
N VAL A 28 2.16 -0.23 -2.20
CA VAL A 28 1.93 -0.01 -0.78
C VAL A 28 2.34 1.42 -0.39
N ARG A 29 3.52 1.88 -0.81
CA ARG A 29 3.98 3.26 -0.58
C ARG A 29 3.03 4.29 -1.17
N ALA A 30 2.53 4.08 -2.39
CA ALA A 30 1.60 5.00 -3.03
C ALA A 30 0.26 5.10 -2.29
N VAL A 31 -0.28 3.97 -1.81
CA VAL A 31 -1.52 3.96 -1.03
C VAL A 31 -1.36 4.71 0.29
N LEU A 32 -0.26 4.46 1.02
CA LEU A 32 0.04 5.16 2.28
C LEU A 32 0.23 6.67 2.09
N ALA A 33 0.88 7.09 1.01
CA ALA A 33 1.01 8.51 0.67
C ALA A 33 -0.36 9.12 0.34
N ALA A 34 -1.23 8.39 -0.37
CA ALA A 34 -2.58 8.83 -0.73
C ALA A 34 -3.52 8.94 0.49
N SER A 35 -3.29 8.17 1.56
CA SER A 35 -3.96 8.34 2.86
C SER A 35 -3.40 9.51 3.70
N GLY A 36 -2.43 10.26 3.17
CA GLY A 36 -1.83 11.41 3.86
C GLY A 36 -0.76 11.03 4.88
N GLN A 37 -0.27 9.79 4.86
CA GLN A 37 0.82 9.36 5.72
C GLN A 37 2.17 9.72 5.07
N GLU A 38 3.13 10.15 5.89
CA GLU A 38 4.49 10.36 5.40
C GLU A 38 5.15 9.02 5.10
N VAL A 39 5.59 8.85 3.86
CA VAL A 39 6.24 7.61 3.41
C VAL A 39 7.70 7.90 3.14
N GLY A 40 8.59 7.31 3.95
CA GLY A 40 10.04 7.45 3.79
C GLY A 40 10.50 7.12 2.37
N THR A 41 11.54 7.83 1.92
CA THR A 41 12.09 7.79 0.55
C THR A 41 12.73 6.45 0.20
#